data_AF-A0A800LQI1-F1
#
_entry.id   AF-A0A800LQI1-F1
#
_cell.length_a   1.000
_cell.length_b   1.000
_cell.length_c   1.000
_cell.angle_alpha   90.00
_cell.angle_beta   90.00
_cell.angle_gamma   90.00
#
_symmetry.space_group_name_H-M   'P 1'
#
loop_
_entity.id
_entity.type
_entity.pdbx_description
1 polymer ?
#
loop_
_entity_poly.entity_id
_entity_poly.type
_entity_poly.pdbx_seq_one_letter_code
_entity_poly.pdbx_strand_id
1 'polypeptide(L)'
;MIFFSTADGARIFGGMAWLSSQLAEHCLKWASDGLDASAAPEMRSLGRRFEQQAAWWKALVPESVLLQDQVLDGPVSAEVAAFLTALKALPPGQRLAAGGLVINAWQEDVAGLTTAMTTVGDAPVLRVAGLVGADFEDFPVVSGALEEVFVSTLQAARPLTG
;
A
#
# COMPACT_ATOMS: atom_id res chain seq x y z
N MET A 1 -11.69 19.77 -11.37
CA MET A 1 -12.36 19.18 -10.20
C MET A 1 -12.85 17.82 -10.64
N ILE A 2 -12.24 16.75 -10.12
CA ILE A 2 -12.67 15.38 -10.40
C ILE A 2 -13.71 15.06 -9.33
N PHE A 3 -14.93 14.72 -9.74
CA PHE A 3 -15.91 14.16 -8.83
C PHE A 3 -15.69 12.64 -8.82
N PHE A 4 -15.26 12.09 -7.69
CA PHE A 4 -15.27 10.65 -7.51
C PHE A 4 -16.71 10.16 -7.43
N SER A 5 -17.09 9.25 -8.32
CA SER A 5 -18.35 8.53 -8.10
C SER A 5 -18.21 7.62 -6.89
N THR A 6 -19.33 7.23 -6.27
CA THR A 6 -19.33 6.24 -5.18
C THR A 6 -18.72 4.91 -5.64
N ALA A 7 -18.84 4.56 -6.93
CA ALA A 7 -18.23 3.38 -7.52
C ALA A 7 -16.70 3.51 -7.61
N ASP A 8 -16.18 4.69 -7.98
CA ASP A 8 -14.73 4.93 -7.99
C ASP A 8 -14.15 4.89 -6.58
N GLY A 9 -14.87 5.43 -5.59
CA GLY A 9 -14.50 5.28 -4.18
C GLY A 9 -14.43 3.83 -3.72
N ALA A 10 -15.45 3.01 -4.04
CA ALA A 10 -15.45 1.58 -3.72
C ALA A 10 -14.24 0.84 -4.34
N ARG A 11 -13.88 1.18 -5.58
CA ARG A 11 -12.72 0.60 -6.28
C ARG A 11 -11.41 1.02 -5.63
N ILE A 12 -11.18 2.32 -5.45
CA ILE A 12 -9.92 2.86 -4.92
C ILE A 12 -9.71 2.39 -3.48
N PHE A 13 -10.69 2.58 -2.60
CA PHE A 13 -10.53 2.22 -1.19
C PHE A 13 -10.48 0.69 -1.00
N GLY A 14 -11.20 -0.06 -1.84
CA GLY A 14 -11.07 -1.52 -1.89
C GLY A 14 -9.67 -1.96 -2.30
N GLY A 15 -9.11 -1.38 -3.36
CA GLY A 15 -7.76 -1.66 -3.83
C GLY A 15 -6.68 -1.28 -2.80
N MET A 16 -6.80 -0.12 -2.15
CA MET A 16 -5.90 0.30 -1.08
C MET A 16 -5.98 -0.62 0.14
N ALA A 17 -7.18 -1.03 0.54
CA ALA A 17 -7.36 -1.97 1.65
C ALA A 17 -6.74 -3.34 1.32
N TRP A 18 -6.99 -3.84 0.11
CA TRP A 18 -6.44 -5.10 -0.37
C TRP A 18 -4.91 -5.08 -0.43
N LEU A 19 -4.32 -4.05 -1.05
CA LEU A 19 -2.87 -3.94 -1.18
C LEU A 19 -2.19 -3.80 0.18
N SER A 20 -2.76 -2.98 1.08
CA SER A 20 -2.27 -2.87 2.47
C SER A 20 -2.26 -4.24 3.17
N SER A 21 -3.32 -5.03 3.00
CA SER A 21 -3.38 -6.39 3.57
C SER A 21 -2.30 -7.31 3.00
N GLN A 22 -2.03 -7.25 1.69
CA GLN A 22 -0.96 -8.04 1.06
C GLN A 22 0.44 -7.61 1.55
N LEU A 23 0.70 -6.31 1.64
CA LEU A 23 1.96 -5.78 2.16
C LEU A 23 2.16 -6.16 3.63
N ALA A 24 1.11 -6.12 4.44
CA ALA A 24 1.12 -6.58 5.82
C ALA A 24 1.53 -8.05 5.94
N GLU A 25 0.87 -8.93 5.19
CA GLU A 25 1.17 -10.36 5.16
C GLU A 25 2.64 -10.62 4.81
N HIS A 26 3.16 -9.92 3.80
CA HIS A 26 4.57 -10.05 3.38
C HIS A 26 5.55 -9.60 4.46
N CYS A 27 5.33 -8.43 5.06
CA CYS A 27 6.20 -7.92 6.09
C CYS A 27 6.19 -8.81 7.34
N LEU A 28 5.02 -9.29 7.77
CA LEU A 28 4.92 -10.20 8.92
C LEU A 28 5.54 -11.57 8.64
N LYS A 29 5.43 -12.08 7.41
CA LYS A 29 6.11 -13.30 6.99
C LYS A 29 7.62 -13.13 7.04
N TRP A 30 8.17 -12.07 6.46
CA TRP A 30 9.60 -11.77 6.54
C TRP A 30 10.11 -11.56 7.96
N ALA A 31 9.30 -10.95 8.82
CA ALA A 31 9.65 -10.76 10.22
C ALA A 31 9.69 -12.06 11.04
N SER A 32 9.12 -13.16 10.52
CA SER A 32 8.97 -14.42 11.24
C SER A 32 9.70 -15.61 10.60
N ASP A 33 10.19 -15.47 9.37
CA ASP A 33 10.86 -16.56 8.65
C ASP A 33 12.31 -16.84 9.12
N GLY A 34 12.89 -15.93 9.91
CA GLY A 34 14.23 -16.08 10.48
C GLY A 34 15.37 -15.87 9.49
N LEU A 35 15.09 -15.47 8.25
CA LEU A 35 16.11 -15.32 7.19
C LEU A 35 16.82 -13.96 7.19
N ASP A 36 16.19 -12.94 7.78
CA ASP A 36 16.81 -11.64 8.05
C ASP A 36 16.44 -11.17 9.47
N ALA A 37 17.17 -11.67 10.46
CA ALA A 37 16.96 -11.32 11.85
C ALA A 37 17.20 -9.82 12.13
N SER A 38 18.02 -9.15 11.31
CA SER A 38 18.37 -7.74 11.49
C SER A 38 17.23 -6.81 11.08
N ALA A 39 16.47 -7.15 10.03
CA ALA A 39 15.31 -6.38 9.59
C ALA A 39 13.98 -6.82 10.23
N ALA A 40 13.97 -7.92 11.00
CA ALA A 40 12.75 -8.51 11.54
C ALA A 40 11.92 -7.56 12.43
N PRO A 41 12.50 -6.73 13.33
CA PRO A 41 11.75 -5.75 14.11
C PRO A 41 11.03 -4.71 13.23
N GLU A 42 11.73 -4.16 12.25
CA GLU A 42 11.24 -3.15 11.31
C GLU A 42 10.15 -3.72 10.42
N MET A 43 10.35 -4.93 9.88
CA MET A 43 9.33 -5.63 9.10
C MET A 43 8.10 -5.96 9.92
N ARG A 44 8.25 -6.30 11.22
CA ARG A 44 7.08 -6.51 12.10
C ARG A 44 6.31 -5.21 12.31
N SER A 45 7.02 -4.12 12.59
CA SER A 45 6.42 -2.78 12.74
C SER A 45 5.67 -2.38 11.47
N LEU A 46 6.33 -2.51 10.32
CA LEU A 46 5.76 -2.20 9.02
C LEU A 46 4.52 -3.03 8.71
N GLY A 47 4.58 -4.33 9.00
CA GLY A 47 3.44 -5.23 8.84
C GLY A 47 2.23 -4.79 9.65
N ARG A 48 2.41 -4.42 10.92
CA ARG A 48 1.32 -3.91 11.78
C ARG A 48 0.71 -2.61 11.28
N ARG A 49 1.54 -1.70 10.77
CA ARG A 49 1.08 -0.44 10.17
C ARG A 49 0.21 -0.71 8.95
N PHE A 50 0.67 -1.58 8.04
CA PHE A 50 -0.13 -1.96 6.89
C PHE A 50 -1.43 -2.70 7.27
N GLU A 51 -1.47 -3.53 8.31
CA GLU A 51 -2.73 -4.12 8.82
C GLU A 51 -3.71 -3.03 9.26
N GLN A 52 -3.21 -2.03 9.99
CA GLN A 52 -4.02 -0.92 10.48
C GLN A 52 -4.54 -0.03 9.34
N GLN A 53 -3.69 0.22 8.34
CA GLN A 53 -4.08 0.97 7.13
C GLN A 53 -5.13 0.21 6.32
N ALA A 54 -5.00 -1.10 6.17
CA ALA A 54 -6.00 -1.92 5.52
C ALA A 54 -7.39 -1.73 6.17
N ALA A 55 -7.44 -1.71 7.50
CA ALA A 55 -8.69 -1.44 8.23
C ALA A 55 -9.22 -0.03 8.00
N TRP A 56 -8.36 1.00 7.97
CA TRP A 56 -8.79 2.38 7.70
C TRP A 56 -9.36 2.56 6.29
N TRP A 57 -8.68 2.04 5.27
CA TRP A 57 -9.18 2.08 3.89
C TRP A 57 -10.46 1.30 3.73
N LYS A 58 -10.55 0.11 4.35
CA LYS A 58 -11.76 -0.71 4.30
C LYS A 58 -12.97 0.01 4.91
N ALA A 59 -12.77 0.78 5.98
CA ALA A 59 -13.83 1.57 6.61
C ALA A 59 -14.38 2.71 5.71
N LEU A 60 -13.66 3.09 4.65
CA LEU A 60 -14.13 4.06 3.64
C LEU A 60 -14.91 3.38 2.50
N VAL A 61 -14.83 2.05 2.36
CA VAL A 61 -15.56 1.32 1.31
C VAL A 61 -17.06 1.36 1.64
N PRO A 62 -17.91 1.91 0.76
CA PRO A 62 -19.34 1.98 1.02
C PRO A 62 -19.96 0.58 1.16
N GLU A 63 -20.71 0.36 2.25
CA GLU A 63 -21.48 -0.86 2.47
C GLU A 63 -22.73 -0.86 1.57
N SER A 64 -22.57 -1.28 0.32
CA SER A 64 -23.66 -1.35 -0.65
C SER A 64 -23.55 -2.59 -1.53
N VAL A 65 -24.60 -3.40 -1.54
CA VAL A 65 -24.72 -4.56 -2.45
C VAL A 65 -24.65 -4.13 -3.91
N LEU A 66 -25.10 -2.92 -4.24
CA LEU A 66 -25.05 -2.38 -5.60
C LEU A 66 -23.61 -2.07 -6.08
N LEU A 67 -22.65 -2.00 -5.16
CA LEU A 67 -21.25 -1.70 -5.45
C LEU A 67 -20.34 -2.92 -5.24
N GLN A 68 -20.91 -4.10 -4.95
CA GLN A 68 -20.13 -5.28 -4.62
C GLN A 68 -19.14 -5.67 -5.74
N ASP A 69 -19.55 -5.51 -7.00
CA ASP A 69 -18.69 -5.75 -8.17
C ASP A 69 -17.60 -4.69 -8.36
N GLN A 70 -17.70 -3.56 -7.66
CA GLN A 70 -16.71 -2.46 -7.71
C GLN A 70 -15.73 -2.51 -6.54
N VAL A 71 -16.05 -3.25 -5.48
CA VAL A 71 -15.12 -3.51 -4.38
C VAL A 71 -14.03 -4.46 -4.88
N LEU A 72 -12.80 -3.98 -4.90
CA LEU A 72 -11.66 -4.82 -5.26
C LEU A 72 -11.27 -5.72 -4.09
N ASP A 73 -11.13 -7.01 -4.39
CA ASP A 73 -10.56 -8.04 -3.51
C ASP A 73 -9.35 -8.73 -4.19
N GLY A 74 -8.67 -7.96 -5.05
CA GLY A 74 -7.59 -8.43 -5.90
C GLY A 74 -6.74 -7.26 -6.41
N PRO A 75 -5.66 -7.56 -7.15
CA PRO A 75 -4.79 -6.53 -7.70
C PRO A 75 -5.57 -5.62 -8.65
N VAL A 76 -5.34 -4.31 -8.54
CA VAL A 76 -5.93 -3.27 -9.40
C VAL A 76 -5.48 -3.41 -10.87
N SER A 77 -4.32 -4.02 -11.10
CA SER A 77 -3.74 -4.25 -12.43
C SER A 77 -2.82 -5.48 -12.46
N ALA A 78 -2.48 -5.95 -13.66
CA ALA A 78 -1.52 -7.06 -13.82
C ALA A 78 -0.12 -6.66 -13.33
N GLU A 79 0.23 -5.39 -13.46
CA GLU A 79 1.50 -4.81 -13.04
C GLU A 79 1.63 -4.83 -11.50
N VAL A 80 0.56 -4.52 -10.76
CA VAL A 80 0.55 -4.64 -9.28
C VAL A 80 0.70 -6.10 -8.85
N ALA A 81 0.09 -7.05 -9.57
CA ALA A 81 0.30 -8.47 -9.30
C ALA A 81 1.75 -8.92 -9.55
N ALA A 82 2.37 -8.41 -10.62
CA ALA A 82 3.78 -8.66 -10.95
C ALA A 82 4.72 -8.05 -9.89
N PHE A 83 4.44 -6.82 -9.45
CA PHE A 83 5.15 -6.16 -8.35
C PHE A 83 5.11 -7.00 -7.06
N LEU A 84 3.93 -7.46 -6.63
CA LEU A 84 3.83 -8.31 -5.42
C LEU A 84 4.57 -9.63 -5.58
N THR A 85 4.62 -10.19 -6.79
CA THR A 85 5.41 -11.39 -7.10
C THR A 85 6.91 -11.12 -6.97
N ALA A 86 7.39 -10.00 -7.55
CA ALA A 86 8.79 -9.59 -7.44
C ALA A 86 9.17 -9.26 -5.99
N LEU A 87 8.30 -8.55 -5.26
CA LEU A 87 8.49 -8.27 -3.83
C LEU A 87 8.67 -9.57 -3.05
N LYS A 88 7.79 -10.57 -3.23
CA LYS A 88 7.88 -11.88 -2.55
C LYS A 88 9.17 -12.64 -2.85
N ALA A 89 9.77 -12.43 -4.02
CA ALA A 89 10.97 -13.14 -4.46
C ALA A 89 12.29 -12.54 -3.91
N LEU A 90 12.23 -11.36 -3.28
CA LEU A 90 13.42 -10.66 -2.84
C LEU A 90 14.27 -11.45 -1.83
N PRO A 91 15.61 -11.42 -1.97
CA PRO A 91 16.50 -12.05 -1.03
C PRO A 91 16.48 -11.35 0.34
N PRO A 92 16.79 -12.05 1.45
CA PRO A 92 16.65 -11.52 2.80
C PRO A 92 17.29 -10.14 3.02
N GLY A 93 18.55 -9.95 2.62
CA GLY A 93 19.28 -8.69 2.82
C GLY A 93 18.76 -7.48 2.02
N GLN A 94 17.75 -7.64 1.16
CA GLN A 94 17.16 -6.54 0.39
C GLN A 94 15.81 -6.06 0.95
N ARG A 95 15.20 -6.82 1.87
CA ARG A 95 13.82 -6.61 2.32
C ARG A 95 13.57 -5.25 2.95
N LEU A 96 14.51 -4.78 3.78
CA LEU A 96 14.38 -3.48 4.44
C LEU A 96 14.44 -2.31 3.45
N ALA A 97 15.37 -2.36 2.49
CA ALA A 97 15.48 -1.36 1.42
C ALA A 97 14.24 -1.37 0.51
N ALA A 98 13.72 -2.55 0.19
CA ALA A 98 12.49 -2.69 -0.59
C ALA A 98 11.27 -2.12 0.15
N GLY A 99 11.15 -2.38 1.47
CA GLY A 99 10.12 -1.78 2.31
C GLY A 99 10.13 -0.25 2.23
N GLY A 100 11.31 0.37 2.28
CA GLY A 100 11.46 1.82 2.11
C GLY A 100 10.97 2.34 0.76
N LEU A 101 11.30 1.66 -0.35
CA LEU A 101 10.81 2.07 -1.68
C LEU A 101 9.30 1.89 -1.83
N VAL A 102 8.72 0.83 -1.26
CA VAL A 102 7.27 0.61 -1.27
C VAL A 102 6.57 1.72 -0.49
N ILE A 103 7.10 2.13 0.67
CA ILE A 103 6.56 3.24 1.45
C ILE A 103 6.60 4.54 0.66
N ASN A 104 7.72 4.85 0.00
CA ASN A 104 7.83 6.05 -0.83
C ASN A 104 6.78 6.05 -1.96
N ALA A 105 6.66 4.94 -2.70
CA ALA A 105 5.67 4.82 -3.76
C ALA A 105 4.23 4.96 -3.22
N TRP A 106 3.94 4.33 -2.07
CA TRP A 106 2.65 4.41 -1.41
C TRP A 106 2.30 5.83 -0.94
N GLN A 107 3.25 6.55 -0.33
CA GLN A 107 3.08 7.94 0.08
C GLN A 107 2.86 8.86 -1.12
N GLU A 108 3.56 8.63 -2.23
CA GLU A 108 3.36 9.39 -3.47
C GLU A 108 1.96 9.14 -4.05
N ASP A 109 1.46 7.90 -4.03
CA ASP A 109 0.12 7.57 -4.51
C ASP A 109 -0.98 8.18 -3.61
N VAL A 110 -0.80 8.11 -2.29
CA VAL A 110 -1.69 8.77 -1.31
C VAL A 110 -1.69 10.30 -1.51
N ALA A 111 -0.53 10.92 -1.73
CA ALA A 111 -0.43 12.35 -2.03
C ALA A 111 -1.15 12.70 -3.35
N GLY A 112 -1.00 11.86 -4.38
CA GLY A 112 -1.74 11.98 -5.64
C GLY A 112 -3.25 11.94 -5.43
N LEU A 113 -3.74 10.99 -4.64
CA LEU A 113 -5.15 10.86 -4.26
C LEU A 113 -5.67 12.13 -3.56
N THR A 114 -4.95 12.62 -2.56
CA THR A 114 -5.37 13.81 -1.80
C THR A 114 -5.40 15.09 -2.63
N THR A 115 -4.53 15.21 -3.64
CA THR A 115 -4.51 16.36 -4.55
C THR A 115 -5.79 16.46 -5.40
N ALA A 116 -6.45 15.33 -5.66
CA ALA A 116 -7.70 15.28 -6.41
C ALA A 116 -8.94 15.58 -5.56
N MET A 117 -8.80 15.70 -4.23
CA MET A 117 -9.91 15.74 -3.28
C MET A 117 -10.29 17.15 -2.82
N THR A 118 -11.53 17.29 -2.33
CA THR A 118 -12.08 18.52 -1.77
C THR A 118 -12.37 18.40 -0.28
N THR A 119 -12.20 19.49 0.47
CA THR A 119 -12.31 19.47 1.93
C THR A 119 -13.72 19.24 2.47
N VAL A 120 -14.76 19.48 1.68
CA VAL A 120 -16.17 19.36 2.13
C VAL A 120 -16.75 17.98 1.84
N GLY A 121 -16.48 17.40 0.67
CA GLY A 121 -16.96 16.08 0.29
C GLY A 121 -16.06 14.93 0.77
N ASP A 122 -14.75 15.16 0.84
CA ASP A 122 -13.75 14.10 0.97
C ASP A 122 -13.02 14.13 2.32
N ALA A 123 -13.55 14.86 3.30
CA ALA A 123 -12.95 14.99 4.64
C ALA A 123 -12.61 13.64 5.32
N PRO A 124 -13.45 12.58 5.22
CA PRO A 124 -13.07 11.26 5.76
C PRO A 124 -11.82 10.69 5.10
N VAL A 125 -11.68 10.86 3.78
CA VAL A 125 -10.55 10.34 3.02
C VAL A 125 -9.27 11.12 3.33
N LEU A 126 -9.38 12.45 3.37
CA LEU A 126 -8.27 13.32 3.78
C LEU A 126 -7.77 12.99 5.20
N ARG A 127 -8.67 12.63 6.11
CA ARG A 127 -8.30 12.17 7.46
C ARG A 127 -7.52 10.87 7.41
N VAL A 128 -8.00 9.86 6.67
CA VAL A 128 -7.29 8.58 6.55
C VAL A 128 -5.94 8.77 5.88
N ALA A 129 -5.85 9.56 4.80
CA ALA A 129 -4.59 9.90 4.15
C ALA A 129 -3.59 10.56 5.11
N GLY A 130 -4.05 11.47 5.98
CA GLY A 130 -3.23 12.07 7.03
C GLY A 130 -2.71 11.05 8.05
N LEU A 131 -3.54 10.08 8.46
CA LEU A 131 -3.12 8.99 9.33
C LEU A 131 -2.08 8.08 8.67
N VAL A 132 -2.28 7.74 7.39
CA VAL A 132 -1.31 6.96 6.59
C VAL A 132 0.01 7.68 6.45
N GLY A 133 -0.01 9.00 6.22
CA GLY A 133 1.20 9.83 6.18
C GLY A 133 1.97 9.77 7.50
N ALA A 134 1.27 10.01 8.62
CA ALA A 134 1.84 9.98 9.96
C ALA A 134 2.44 8.60 10.33
N ASP A 135 1.82 7.52 9.86
CA ASP A 135 2.29 6.14 10.08
C ASP A 135 3.69 5.86 9.50
N PHE A 136 4.21 6.69 8.60
CA PHE A 136 5.50 6.46 7.95
C PHE A 136 6.54 7.56 8.20
N GLU A 137 6.22 8.59 8.98
CA GLU A 137 7.14 9.71 9.25
C GLU A 137 8.45 9.30 9.93
N ASP A 138 8.42 8.21 10.70
CA ASP A 138 9.57 7.68 11.44
C ASP A 138 10.24 6.48 10.75
N PHE A 139 9.77 6.06 9.56
CA PHE A 139 10.37 4.91 8.88
C PHE A 139 11.75 5.29 8.30
N PRO A 140 12.80 4.48 8.53
CA PRO A 140 14.14 4.83 8.09
C PRO A 140 14.23 4.92 6.56
N VAL A 141 14.92 5.95 6.07
CA VAL A 141 15.33 6.01 4.66
C VAL A 141 16.42 4.98 4.45
N VAL A 142 16.07 3.84 3.84
CA VAL A 142 17.00 2.72 3.64
C VAL A 142 17.44 2.71 2.18
N SER A 143 18.72 2.96 1.95
CA SER A 143 19.37 2.82 0.65
C SER A 143 20.08 1.46 0.55
N GLY A 144 19.83 0.72 -0.52
CA GLY A 144 20.51 -0.54 -0.80
C GLY A 144 20.38 -0.92 -2.27
N ALA A 145 21.31 -1.74 -2.77
CA ALA A 145 21.19 -2.30 -4.11
C ALA A 145 20.02 -3.29 -4.12
N LEU A 146 19.02 -3.01 -4.95
CA LEU A 146 17.84 -3.84 -5.15
C LEU A 146 17.93 -4.53 -6.50
N GLU A 147 17.28 -5.68 -6.61
CA GLU A 147 17.12 -6.35 -7.90
C GLU A 147 16.43 -5.43 -8.92
N GLU A 148 17.01 -5.31 -10.10
CA GLU A 148 16.49 -4.47 -11.19
C GLU A 148 15.06 -4.87 -11.58
N VAL A 149 14.74 -6.16 -11.47
CA VAL A 149 13.38 -6.69 -11.69
C VAL A 149 12.39 -6.13 -10.68
N PHE A 150 12.77 -6.01 -9.41
CA PHE A 150 11.90 -5.40 -8.39
C PHE A 150 11.67 -3.91 -8.68
N VAL A 151 12.73 -3.17 -8.96
CA VAL A 151 12.62 -1.71 -9.22
C VAL A 151 11.77 -1.44 -10.46
N SER A 152 11.99 -2.20 -11.55
CA SER A 152 11.22 -2.05 -12.78
C SER A 152 9.75 -2.45 -12.63
N THR A 153 9.45 -3.53 -11.90
CA THR A 153 8.06 -3.94 -11.64
C THR A 153 7.35 -2.96 -10.70
N LEU A 154 8.03 -2.42 -9.69
CA LEU A 154 7.49 -1.34 -8.84
C LEU A 154 7.15 -0.11 -9.69
N GLN A 155 8.05 0.32 -10.58
CA GLN A 155 7.81 1.47 -11.47
C GLN A 155 6.64 1.23 -12.43
N ALA A 156 6.55 0.05 -13.03
CA ALA A 156 5.46 -0.32 -13.93
C ALA A 156 4.10 -0.43 -13.21
N ALA A 157 4.12 -0.79 -11.93
CA ALA A 157 2.92 -0.92 -11.11
C ALA A 157 2.35 0.42 -10.62
N ARG A 158 3.01 1.56 -10.89
CA ARG A 158 2.55 2.86 -10.40
C ARG A 158 1.41 3.44 -11.26
N PRO A 159 0.36 4.02 -10.64
CA PRO A 159 0.10 4.06 -9.21
C PRO A 159 -0.33 2.67 -8.69
N LEU A 160 0.16 2.30 -7.51
CA LEU A 160 -0.18 1.04 -6.85
C LEU A 160 -1.66 0.96 -6.46
N THR A 161 -2.32 2.11 -6.36
CA THR A 161 -3.72 2.27 -5.96
C THR A 161 -4.72 2.14 -7.12
N GLY A 162 -4.24 2.06 -8.36
CA GLY A 162 -5.05 2.12 -9.58
C GLY A 162 -5.35 3.54 -10.04
#